data_AF-D1W7R4-F1
#
_entry.id   AF-D1W7R4-F1
#
_cell.length_a   1.000
_cell.length_b   1.000
_cell.length_c   1.000
_cell.angle_alpha   90.00
_cell.angle_beta   90.00
_cell.angle_gamma   90.00
#
_symmetry.space_group_name_H-M   'P 1'
#
loop_
_entity.id
_entity.type
_entity.pdbx_description
1 polymer ?
#
loop_
_entity_poly.entity_id
_entity_poly.type
_entity_poly.pdbx_seq_one_letter_code
_entity_poly.pdbx_strand_id
1 'polypeptide(L)'
;MRNYLLSLLVALLAVTGSLPVAAQEAYAVLTPDDGTLTFYYDNQYTHFLQNHERIYDMPKPGEKPIWAGDNYARLYQENIKHVVFDISFSEYRPISTRSWFAYCINLQDIEGIRNLNTENVTDMSRMFTGCEALASLDVSNFNTKNVTNMSFMFSFCKALTSLDVSK
;
A
#
# COMPACT_ATOMS: atom_id res chain seq x y z
N MET A 1 -20.23 45.40 -14.86
CA MET A 1 -20.43 44.49 -16.01
C MET A 1 -19.06 44.10 -16.55
N ARG A 2 -18.79 42.78 -16.65
CA ARG A 2 -17.88 42.05 -17.57
C ARG A 2 -16.57 42.74 -18.01
N ASN A 3 -15.42 42.24 -17.55
CA ASN A 3 -14.57 41.19 -18.17
C ASN A 3 -13.88 41.62 -19.48
N TYR A 4 -12.54 41.60 -19.51
CA TYR A 4 -11.72 40.59 -20.21
C TYR A 4 -10.33 41.09 -20.68
N LEU A 5 -9.31 40.27 -20.37
CA LEU A 5 -8.19 39.81 -21.23
C LEU A 5 -6.90 40.67 -21.42
N LEU A 6 -5.80 40.02 -20.98
CA LEU A 6 -4.45 39.95 -21.53
C LEU A 6 -3.62 41.22 -21.76
N SER A 7 -2.56 41.35 -20.96
CA SER A 7 -1.18 41.25 -21.50
C SER A 7 -0.19 41.15 -20.34
N LEU A 8 0.19 39.93 -19.97
CA LEU A 8 1.42 39.72 -19.21
C LEU A 8 2.41 39.02 -20.13
N LEU A 9 3.40 39.82 -20.51
CA LEU A 9 4.53 39.53 -21.35
C LEU A 9 5.14 38.15 -21.05
N VAL A 10 5.33 37.37 -22.11
CA VAL A 10 6.28 36.27 -22.14
C VAL A 10 7.68 36.87 -21.98
N ALA A 11 8.21 36.86 -20.76
CA ALA A 11 9.63 37.08 -20.52
C ALA A 11 10.30 35.70 -20.40
N LEU A 12 10.81 35.25 -21.55
CA LEU A 12 11.64 34.07 -21.71
C LEU A 12 12.94 34.28 -20.93
N LEU A 13 13.01 33.77 -19.69
CA LEU A 13 14.27 33.52 -19.00
C LEU A 13 14.56 32.03 -19.09
N ALA A 14 15.52 31.69 -19.95
CA ALA A 14 16.17 30.40 -19.95
C ALA A 14 16.87 30.19 -18.60
N VAL A 15 16.18 29.56 -17.66
CA VAL A 15 16.79 28.86 -16.55
C VAL A 15 16.61 27.38 -16.86
N THR A 16 17.71 26.71 -17.19
CA THR A 16 17.80 25.25 -17.15
C THR A 16 17.66 24.80 -15.69
N GLY A 17 16.45 24.91 -15.16
CA GLY A 17 16.01 24.26 -13.94
C GLY A 17 15.02 23.21 -14.39
N SER A 18 15.42 21.95 -14.40
CA SER A 18 14.47 20.85 -14.36
C SER A 18 13.42 21.20 -13.29
N LEU A 19 12.13 21.07 -13.63
CA LEU A 19 11.09 20.95 -12.61
C LEU A 19 11.62 20.00 -11.52
N PRO A 20 11.42 20.28 -10.23
CA PRO A 20 11.85 19.35 -9.20
C PRO A 20 11.27 17.98 -9.59
N VAL A 21 12.15 17.00 -9.83
CA VAL A 21 11.73 15.61 -9.97
C VAL A 21 10.97 15.33 -8.68
N ALA A 22 9.65 15.14 -8.77
CA ALA A 22 8.87 14.77 -7.61
C ALA A 22 9.58 13.57 -6.96
N ALA A 23 9.86 13.69 -5.67
CA ALA A 23 10.58 12.65 -4.95
C ALA A 23 9.80 11.34 -5.08
N GLN A 24 10.51 10.22 -5.15
CA GLN A 24 9.87 8.92 -5.16
C GLN A 24 9.18 8.72 -3.80
N GLU A 25 7.86 8.54 -3.83
CA GLU A 25 7.01 8.41 -2.66
C GLU A 25 6.36 7.04 -2.65
N ALA A 26 6.26 6.43 -1.48
CA ALA A 26 5.56 5.17 -1.31
C ALA A 26 4.13 5.46 -0.86
N TYR A 27 3.16 4.82 -1.51
CA TYR A 27 1.75 5.04 -1.24
C TYR A 27 0.91 3.85 -1.70
N ALA A 28 -0.33 3.81 -1.26
CA ALA A 28 -1.33 2.87 -1.74
C ALA A 28 -2.53 3.60 -2.31
N VAL A 29 -3.11 3.08 -3.40
CA VAL A 29 -4.30 3.60 -4.06
C VAL A 29 -5.39 2.56 -3.97
N LEU A 30 -6.55 2.92 -3.41
CA LEU A 30 -7.74 2.08 -3.44
C LEU A 30 -8.64 2.52 -4.60
N THR A 31 -8.79 1.64 -5.58
CA THR A 31 -9.78 1.76 -6.66
C THR A 31 -11.12 1.26 -6.14
N PRO A 32 -12.11 2.14 -5.88
CA PRO A 32 -13.33 1.73 -5.17
C PRO A 32 -14.24 0.80 -5.96
N ASP A 33 -14.20 0.87 -7.29
CA ASP A 33 -15.11 0.15 -8.19
C ASP A 33 -14.90 -1.37 -8.12
N ASP A 34 -13.66 -1.83 -7.98
CA ASP A 34 -13.29 -3.24 -7.89
C ASP A 34 -12.74 -3.64 -6.52
N GLY A 35 -12.39 -2.68 -5.67
CA GLY A 35 -11.82 -2.93 -4.34
C GLY A 35 -10.34 -3.31 -4.39
N THR A 36 -9.63 -2.90 -5.44
CA THR A 36 -8.19 -3.16 -5.60
C THR A 36 -7.38 -2.11 -4.82
N LEU A 37 -6.53 -2.56 -3.91
CA LEU A 37 -5.53 -1.73 -3.23
C LEU A 37 -4.16 -1.95 -3.87
N THR A 38 -3.67 -0.97 -4.63
CA THR A 38 -2.38 -1.05 -5.32
C THR A 38 -1.31 -0.23 -4.60
N PHE A 39 -0.15 -0.83 -4.34
CA PHE A 39 1.01 -0.21 -3.72
C PHE A 39 2.01 0.24 -4.78
N TYR A 40 2.44 1.49 -4.70
CA TYR A 40 3.39 2.12 -5.62
C TYR A 40 4.58 2.72 -4.86
N TYR A 41 5.71 2.81 -5.54
CA TYR A 41 6.85 3.61 -5.11
C TYR A 41 7.41 4.36 -6.31
N ASP A 42 6.80 5.50 -6.63
CA ASP A 42 7.10 6.28 -7.83
C ASP A 42 6.88 7.79 -7.58
N ASN A 43 6.86 8.60 -8.64
CA ASN A 43 6.67 10.05 -8.57
C ASN A 43 5.25 10.51 -9.00
N GLN A 44 4.28 9.59 -9.05
CA GLN A 44 2.91 9.82 -9.53
C GLN A 44 1.91 10.14 -8.40
N TYR A 45 2.34 10.16 -7.14
CA TYR A 45 1.48 10.45 -5.98
C TYR A 45 0.57 11.69 -6.20
N THR A 46 1.16 12.80 -6.67
CA THR A 46 0.43 14.05 -6.93
C THR A 46 -0.52 13.98 -8.12
N HIS A 47 -0.29 13.08 -9.08
CA HIS A 47 -1.21 12.85 -10.19
C HIS A 47 -2.50 12.18 -9.70
N PHE A 48 -2.36 11.15 -8.88
CA PHE A 48 -3.52 10.45 -8.31
C PHE A 48 -4.37 11.37 -7.42
N LEU A 49 -3.74 12.29 -6.68
CA LEU A 49 -4.46 13.27 -5.85
C LEU A 49 -5.42 14.15 -6.69
N GLN A 50 -5.04 14.45 -7.93
CA GLN A 50 -5.86 15.26 -8.85
C GLN A 50 -7.06 14.49 -9.40
N ASN A 51 -6.97 13.16 -9.47
CA ASN A 51 -8.02 12.29 -10.00
C ASN A 51 -9.07 11.90 -8.94
N HIS A 52 -8.97 12.42 -7.71
CA HIS A 52 -9.84 12.10 -6.57
C HIS A 52 -9.88 10.61 -6.19
N GLU A 53 -8.81 9.87 -6.50
CA GLU A 53 -8.66 8.50 -6.04
C GLU A 53 -8.38 8.47 -4.52
N ARG A 54 -8.73 7.36 -3.88
CA ARG A 54 -8.50 7.21 -2.44
C ARG A 54 -7.07 6.72 -2.20
N ILE A 55 -6.18 7.67 -1.96
CA ILE A 55 -4.76 7.43 -1.72
C ILE A 55 -4.48 7.36 -0.22
N TYR A 56 -3.51 6.53 0.14
CA TYR A 56 -3.02 6.40 1.50
C TYR A 56 -1.51 6.51 1.54
N ASP A 57 -1.01 7.29 2.49
CA ASP A 57 0.39 7.28 2.85
C ASP A 57 0.75 5.97 3.54
N MET A 58 2.00 5.53 3.36
CA MET A 58 2.51 4.40 4.12
C MET A 58 2.54 4.73 5.62
N PRO A 59 2.14 3.77 6.50
CA PRO A 59 2.10 4.02 7.94
C PRO A 59 3.50 4.29 8.48
N LYS A 60 3.59 5.17 9.48
CA LYS A 60 4.84 5.35 10.22
C LYS A 60 5.16 4.08 11.02
N PRO A 61 6.43 3.86 11.39
CA PRO A 61 6.80 2.72 12.22
C PRO A 61 5.94 2.62 13.49
N GLY A 62 5.33 1.45 13.69
CA GLY A 62 4.46 1.17 14.84
C GLY A 62 2.99 1.56 14.66
N GLU A 63 2.63 2.31 13.62
CA GLU A 63 1.25 2.67 13.31
C GLU A 63 0.54 1.60 12.48
N LYS A 64 -0.78 1.47 12.69
CA LYS A 64 -1.64 0.66 11.82
C LYS A 64 -1.94 1.48 10.56
N PRO A 65 -1.91 0.89 9.35
CA PRO A 65 -2.30 1.62 8.16
C PRO A 65 -3.79 1.98 8.16
N ILE A 66 -4.09 3.17 7.66
CA ILE A 66 -5.44 3.74 7.58
C ILE A 66 -6.35 2.88 6.68
N TRP A 67 -5.80 2.30 5.60
CA TRP A 67 -6.57 1.44 4.70
C TRP A 67 -7.07 0.15 5.37
N ALA A 68 -6.43 -0.31 6.45
CA ALA A 68 -6.89 -1.46 7.23
C ALA A 68 -7.99 -1.10 8.27
N GLY A 69 -8.51 0.14 8.23
CA GLY A 69 -9.60 0.63 9.08
C GLY A 69 -9.16 1.05 10.49
N ASP A 70 -10.08 1.65 11.25
CA ASP A 70 -9.79 2.20 12.58
C ASP A 70 -9.69 1.13 13.69
N ASN A 71 -9.07 1.49 14.82
CA ASN A 71 -8.87 0.61 15.98
C ASN A 71 -10.11 0.49 16.89
N TYR A 72 -11.19 1.24 16.62
CA TYR A 72 -12.36 1.32 17.47
C TYR A 72 -13.58 0.71 16.77
N ALA A 73 -14.13 -0.34 17.41
CA ALA A 73 -15.37 -1.04 17.08
C ALA A 73 -15.43 -1.73 15.70
N ARG A 74 -15.06 -3.03 15.64
CA ARG A 74 -15.66 -4.10 14.79
C ARG A 74 -16.04 -3.78 13.32
N LEU A 75 -15.47 -2.78 12.68
CA LEU A 75 -15.65 -2.57 11.26
C LEU A 75 -14.53 -3.33 10.56
N TYR A 76 -14.86 -4.54 10.10
CA TYR A 76 -14.03 -5.27 9.18
C TYR A 76 -13.74 -4.39 7.95
N GLN A 77 -12.55 -4.50 7.37
CA GLN A 77 -12.27 -3.86 6.09
C GLN A 77 -12.90 -4.70 4.97
N GLU A 78 -14.06 -4.27 4.51
CA GLU A 78 -14.87 -5.02 3.53
C GLU A 78 -14.60 -4.60 2.08
N ASN A 79 -13.96 -3.44 1.87
CA ASN A 79 -13.81 -2.85 0.53
C ASN A 79 -12.57 -3.35 -0.20
N ILE A 80 -11.59 -3.94 0.50
CA ILE A 80 -10.37 -4.47 -0.12
C ILE A 80 -10.62 -5.93 -0.51
N LYS A 81 -10.58 -6.21 -1.81
CA LYS A 81 -10.79 -7.54 -2.39
C LYS A 81 -9.56 -8.09 -3.08
N HIS A 82 -8.79 -7.19 -3.70
CA HIS A 82 -7.56 -7.51 -4.42
C HIS A 82 -6.46 -6.59 -3.90
N VAL A 83 -5.26 -7.12 -3.76
CA VAL A 83 -4.08 -6.33 -3.45
C VAL A 83 -3.08 -6.49 -4.58
N VAL A 84 -2.50 -5.39 -5.04
CA VAL A 84 -1.46 -5.40 -6.06
C VAL A 84 -0.22 -4.70 -5.51
N PHE A 85 0.91 -5.37 -5.51
CA PHE A 85 2.20 -4.70 -5.34
C PHE A 85 2.79 -4.42 -6.72
N ASP A 86 2.72 -3.17 -7.16
CA ASP A 86 3.33 -2.75 -8.42
C ASP A 86 4.83 -3.03 -8.42
N ILE A 87 5.42 -3.23 -9.61
CA ILE A 87 6.86 -3.49 -9.74
C ILE A 87 7.72 -2.38 -9.13
N SER A 88 7.25 -1.13 -9.17
CA SER A 88 7.93 0.01 -8.53
C SER A 88 8.12 -0.19 -7.02
N PHE A 89 7.19 -0.89 -6.37
CA PHE A 89 7.22 -1.13 -4.92
C PHE A 89 8.37 -2.05 -4.48
N SER A 90 8.99 -2.78 -5.41
CA SER A 90 10.17 -3.64 -5.13
C SER A 90 11.38 -2.87 -4.61
N GLU A 91 11.44 -1.55 -4.83
CA GLU A 91 12.48 -0.66 -4.32
C GLU A 91 12.13 0.01 -2.98
N TYR A 92 10.89 -0.09 -2.52
CA TYR A 92 10.51 0.39 -1.20
C TYR A 92 10.96 -0.59 -0.10
N ARG A 93 11.33 -0.06 1.06
CA ARG A 93 11.84 -0.84 2.21
C ARG A 93 11.04 -0.52 3.47
N PRO A 94 9.85 -1.12 3.67
CA PRO A 94 9.09 -0.90 4.89
C PRO A 94 9.85 -1.37 6.13
N ILE A 95 9.74 -0.59 7.21
CA ILE A 95 10.29 -0.95 8.53
C ILE A 95 9.32 -1.87 9.30
N SER A 96 8.02 -1.78 8.98
CA SER A 96 6.96 -2.59 9.56
C SER A 96 5.89 -2.89 8.52
N THR A 97 5.33 -4.11 8.58
CA THR A 97 4.14 -4.52 7.82
C THR A 97 2.95 -4.81 8.75
N ARG A 98 3.05 -4.33 10.00
CA ARG A 98 2.07 -4.55 11.05
C ARG A 98 0.68 -4.19 10.57
N SER A 99 -0.23 -5.16 10.65
CA SER A 99 -1.64 -4.98 10.33
C SER A 99 -1.96 -4.49 8.90
N TRP A 100 -1.05 -4.63 7.92
CA TRP A 100 -1.29 -4.12 6.55
C TRP A 100 -2.57 -4.64 5.91
N PHE A 101 -2.96 -5.88 6.18
CA PHE A 101 -4.21 -6.46 5.68
C PHE A 101 -5.11 -6.97 6.81
N ALA A 102 -4.92 -6.45 8.03
CA ALA A 102 -5.71 -6.86 9.17
C ALA A 102 -7.20 -6.58 8.91
N TYR A 103 -7.99 -7.63 9.05
CA TYR A 103 -9.44 -7.67 8.87
C TYR A 103 -9.92 -7.26 7.47
N CYS A 104 -9.08 -7.41 6.45
CA CYS A 104 -9.51 -7.36 5.05
C CYS A 104 -10.30 -8.65 4.73
N ILE A 105 -11.55 -8.72 5.21
CA ILE A 105 -12.33 -9.97 5.23
C ILE A 105 -12.66 -10.51 3.84
N ASN A 106 -12.72 -9.61 2.85
CA ASN A 106 -13.03 -9.93 1.46
C ASN A 106 -11.78 -10.04 0.57
N LEU A 107 -10.56 -9.98 1.14
CA LEU A 107 -9.32 -10.14 0.38
C LEU A 107 -9.21 -11.55 -0.17
N GLN A 108 -9.21 -11.69 -1.50
CA GLN A 108 -9.21 -12.98 -2.21
C GLN A 108 -7.83 -13.37 -2.70
N ASP A 109 -7.05 -12.39 -3.17
CA ASP A 109 -5.74 -12.60 -3.76
C ASP A 109 -4.82 -11.39 -3.58
N ILE A 110 -3.53 -11.67 -3.73
CA ILE A 110 -2.46 -10.69 -3.67
C ILE A 110 -1.55 -10.91 -4.87
N GLU A 111 -1.61 -10.00 -5.83
CA GLU A 111 -0.73 -9.97 -6.98
C GLU A 111 0.58 -9.26 -6.62
N GLY A 112 1.69 -9.80 -7.14
CA GLY A 112 2.98 -9.13 -7.03
C GLY A 112 3.60 -9.17 -5.63
N ILE A 113 3.15 -10.04 -4.72
CA ILE A 113 3.68 -10.11 -3.34
C ILE A 113 5.21 -10.26 -3.26
N ARG A 114 5.85 -10.79 -4.30
CA ARG A 114 7.31 -10.83 -4.48
C ARG A 114 7.98 -9.45 -4.48
N ASN A 115 7.25 -8.40 -4.85
CA ASN A 115 7.67 -7.00 -4.86
C ASN A 115 7.59 -6.36 -3.47
N LEU A 116 6.98 -7.02 -2.48
CA LEU A 116 7.09 -6.58 -1.09
C LEU A 116 8.47 -6.98 -0.54
N ASN A 117 9.42 -6.05 -0.54
CA ASN A 117 10.74 -6.29 0.04
C ASN A 117 10.69 -6.19 1.57
N THR A 118 10.82 -7.33 2.25
CA THR A 118 10.75 -7.39 3.72
C THR A 118 12.11 -7.37 4.43
N GLU A 119 13.22 -7.04 3.74
CA GLU A 119 14.56 -7.21 4.32
C GLU A 119 14.81 -6.39 5.60
N ASN A 120 14.14 -5.25 5.74
CA ASN A 120 14.25 -4.33 6.88
C ASN A 120 13.07 -4.42 7.84
N VAL A 121 12.08 -5.28 7.56
CA VAL A 121 10.87 -5.39 8.38
C VAL A 121 11.23 -6.01 9.73
N THR A 122 10.82 -5.34 10.80
CA THR A 122 11.02 -5.83 12.18
C THR A 122 9.72 -6.32 12.83
N ASP A 123 8.55 -5.87 12.35
CA ASP A 123 7.24 -6.26 12.86
C ASP A 123 6.29 -6.61 11.70
N MET A 124 5.86 -7.88 11.68
CA MET A 124 4.86 -8.47 10.78
C MET A 124 3.57 -8.88 11.54
N SER A 125 3.42 -8.43 12.79
CA SER A 125 2.28 -8.81 13.62
C SER A 125 0.97 -8.40 12.96
N ARG A 126 0.00 -9.32 13.01
CA ARG A 126 -1.34 -9.15 12.45
C ARG A 126 -1.42 -8.82 10.95
N MET A 127 -0.33 -8.99 10.18
CA MET A 127 -0.30 -8.57 8.78
C MET A 127 -1.48 -9.10 7.95
N PHE A 128 -1.90 -10.35 8.16
CA PHE A 128 -3.06 -10.97 7.49
C PHE A 128 -4.16 -11.41 8.47
N THR A 129 -4.17 -10.92 9.72
CA THR A 129 -5.19 -11.36 10.70
C THR A 129 -6.60 -11.12 10.14
N GLY A 130 -7.46 -12.13 10.10
CA GLY A 130 -8.86 -11.96 9.70
C GLY A 130 -9.07 -11.76 8.20
N CYS A 131 -8.10 -12.13 7.35
CA CYS A 131 -8.34 -12.29 5.91
C CYS A 131 -9.18 -13.56 5.67
N GLU A 132 -10.49 -13.46 5.91
CA GLU A 132 -11.38 -14.62 5.93
C GLU A 132 -11.59 -15.27 4.55
N ALA A 133 -11.46 -14.50 3.47
CA ALA A 133 -11.63 -14.96 2.08
C ALA A 133 -10.33 -15.40 1.39
N LEU A 134 -9.15 -15.16 1.98
CA LEU A 134 -7.86 -15.45 1.35
C LEU A 134 -7.58 -16.96 1.38
N ALA A 135 -7.66 -17.63 0.23
CA ALA A 135 -7.59 -19.08 0.15
C ALA A 135 -6.16 -19.64 0.10
N SER A 136 -5.25 -18.92 -0.56
CA SER A 136 -3.85 -19.29 -0.75
C SER A 136 -2.95 -18.07 -0.65
N LEU A 137 -1.75 -18.27 -0.10
CA LEU A 137 -0.74 -17.23 -0.01
C LEU A 137 0.66 -17.83 -0.16
N ASP A 138 1.45 -17.26 -1.05
CA ASP A 138 2.88 -17.56 -1.18
C ASP A 138 3.68 -16.42 -0.53
N VAL A 139 4.38 -16.73 0.57
CA VAL A 139 5.29 -15.81 1.27
C VAL A 139 6.73 -16.31 1.24
N SER A 140 7.08 -17.19 0.30
CA SER A 140 8.43 -17.74 0.15
C SER A 140 9.50 -16.65 -0.03
N ASN A 141 9.12 -15.51 -0.62
CA ASN A 141 10.01 -14.36 -0.81
C ASN A 141 10.28 -13.56 0.48
N PHE A 142 9.57 -13.83 1.59
CA PHE A 142 9.70 -13.02 2.80
C PHE A 142 11.05 -13.28 3.47
N ASN A 143 11.87 -12.23 3.52
CA ASN A 143 13.04 -12.18 4.38
C ASN A 143 12.61 -11.86 5.82
N THR A 144 12.73 -12.86 6.68
CA THR A 144 12.32 -12.79 8.09
C THR A 144 13.49 -12.62 9.06
N LYS A 145 14.72 -12.39 8.58
CA LYS A 145 15.94 -12.37 9.40
C LYS A 145 15.93 -11.30 10.52
N ASN A 146 15.24 -10.19 10.26
CA ASN A 146 15.18 -9.03 11.16
C ASN A 146 13.85 -8.95 11.94
N VAL A 147 12.91 -9.86 11.68
CA VAL A 147 11.56 -9.81 12.26
C VAL A 147 11.61 -10.30 13.70
N THR A 148 11.15 -9.47 14.62
CA THR A 148 11.08 -9.80 16.06
C THR A 148 9.65 -10.10 16.50
N ASN A 149 8.64 -9.78 15.68
CA ASN A 149 7.24 -10.02 16.00
C ASN A 149 6.42 -10.47 14.77
N MET A 150 5.82 -11.67 14.86
CA MET A 150 4.86 -12.22 13.88
C MET A 150 3.54 -12.62 14.55
N SER A 151 3.26 -12.07 15.73
CA SER A 151 2.10 -12.46 16.52
C SER A 151 0.80 -12.30 15.73
N PHE A 152 -0.04 -13.33 15.74
CA PHE A 152 -1.34 -13.37 15.06
C PHE A 152 -1.31 -13.17 13.53
N MET A 153 -0.14 -13.27 12.86
CA MET A 153 0.00 -12.96 11.42
C MET A 153 -1.10 -13.56 10.53
N PHE A 154 -1.49 -14.81 10.77
CA PHE A 154 -2.56 -15.53 10.03
C PHE A 154 -3.77 -15.90 10.91
N SER A 155 -3.93 -15.28 12.08
CA SER A 155 -5.06 -15.58 12.97
C SER A 155 -6.38 -15.24 12.28
N PHE A 156 -7.40 -16.10 12.43
CA PHE A 156 -8.73 -15.92 11.84
C PHE A 156 -8.78 -15.94 10.29
N CYS A 157 -7.74 -16.37 9.59
CA CYS A 157 -7.80 -16.63 8.13
C CYS A 157 -8.56 -17.92 7.84
N LYS A 158 -9.90 -17.86 7.82
CA LYS A 158 -10.76 -19.05 7.77
C LYS A 158 -10.63 -19.87 6.47
N ALA A 159 -10.41 -19.21 5.33
CA ALA A 159 -10.27 -19.88 4.03
C ALA A 159 -8.83 -20.32 3.68
N LEU A 160 -7.82 -19.89 4.45
CA LEU A 160 -6.42 -20.12 4.11
C LEU A 160 -6.08 -21.61 4.28
N THR A 161 -5.95 -22.33 3.16
CA THR A 161 -5.68 -23.77 3.12
C THR A 161 -4.30 -24.10 2.54
N SER A 162 -3.68 -23.15 1.85
CA SER A 162 -2.33 -23.27 1.30
C SER A 162 -1.48 -22.06 1.68
N LEU A 163 -0.35 -22.33 2.35
CA LEU A 163 0.63 -21.32 2.75
C LEU A 163 2.04 -21.84 2.43
N ASP A 164 2.71 -21.21 1.45
CA ASP A 164 4.10 -21.54 1.14
C ASP A 164 5.06 -20.62 1.92
N VAL A 165 5.94 -21.26 2.71
CA VAL A 165 6.97 -20.62 3.54
C VAL A 165 8.37 -21.16 3.22
N SER A 166 8.51 -21.90 2.12
CA SER A 166 9.80 -22.43 1.68
C SER A 166 10.75 -21.30 1.26
N LYS A 167 12.06 -21.59 1.23
CA LYS A 167 13.12 -20.65 0.84
C LYS A 167 13.96 -21.25 -0.28
#